data_AF-A0A151QXM3-F1
#
_entry.id   AF-A0A151QXM3-F1
#
_cell.length_a   1.000
_cell.length_b   1.000
_cell.length_c   1.000
_cell.angle_alpha   90.00
_cell.angle_beta   90.00
_cell.angle_gamma   90.00
#
_symmetry.space_group_name_H-M   'P 1'
#
loop_
_entity.id
_entity.type
_entity.pdbx_description
1 polymer ?
#
loop_
_entity_poly.entity_id
_entity_poly.type
_entity_poly.pdbx_seq_one_letter_code
_entity_poly.pdbx_strand_id
1 'polypeptide(L)'
;YMHSLKQTADLLASLGSPVFVEDMTYHVLRGLDNGYKAVIDGVNARDTAILFYDLLEKLLIQELSLVAAQRKVPAPMTALNA
;
A
#
# COMPACT_ATOMS: atom_id res chain seq x y z
N TYR A 1 2.40 -5.63 8.31
CA TYR A 1 3.05 -6.06 7.05
C TYR A 1 4.28 -5.22 6.73
N MET A 2 4.16 -3.94 6.37
CA MET A 2 5.30 -3.10 5.96
C MET A 2 6.46 -3.08 6.97
N HIS A 3 6.17 -2.96 8.26
CA HIS A 3 7.21 -3.01 9.30
C HIS A 3 8.01 -4.33 9.27
N SER A 4 7.31 -5.46 9.19
CA SER A 4 7.92 -6.79 9.15
C SER A 4 8.77 -6.97 7.90
N LEU A 5 8.28 -6.50 6.74
CA LEU A 5 9.03 -6.50 5.48
C LEU A 5 10.36 -5.73 5.63
N LYS A 6 10.32 -4.54 6.23
CA LYS A 6 11.54 -3.73 6.47
C LYS A 6 12.51 -4.42 7.41
N GLN A 7 12.02 -4.98 8.52
CA GLN A 7 12.85 -5.74 9.46
C GLN A 7 13.52 -6.94 8.82
N THR A 8 12.79 -7.69 7.97
CA THR A 8 13.37 -8.82 7.24
C THR A 8 14.43 -8.36 6.24
N ALA A 9 14.18 -7.28 5.49
CA ALA A 9 15.16 -6.73 4.56
C ALA A 9 16.42 -6.24 5.29
N ASP A 10 16.27 -5.61 6.46
CA ASP A 10 17.39 -5.15 7.29
C ASP A 10 18.20 -6.31 7.87
N LEU A 11 17.52 -7.37 8.31
CA LEU A 11 18.18 -8.59 8.75
C LEU A 11 18.97 -9.22 7.60
N LEU A 12 18.37 -9.36 6.43
CA LEU A 12 19.05 -9.89 5.25
C LEU A 12 20.27 -9.05 4.85
N ALA A 13 20.16 -7.72 4.91
CA ALA A 13 21.28 -6.82 4.71
C ALA A 13 22.41 -7.04 5.75
N SER A 14 22.06 -7.22 7.03
CA SER A 14 23.05 -7.52 8.08
C SER A 14 23.76 -8.87 7.90
N LEU A 15 23.12 -9.82 7.19
CA LEU A 15 23.69 -11.11 6.83
C LEU A 15 24.46 -11.09 5.49
N GLY A 16 24.63 -9.90 4.88
CA GLY A 16 25.35 -9.74 3.62
C GLY A 16 24.51 -10.02 2.37
N SER A 17 23.19 -10.12 2.50
CA SER A 17 22.24 -10.35 1.40
C SER A 17 21.20 -9.20 1.32
N PRO A 18 21.61 -7.96 1.04
CA PRO A 18 20.68 -6.83 1.02
C PRO A 18 19.59 -7.01 -0.05
N VAL A 19 18.37 -6.55 0.27
CA VAL A 19 17.26 -6.50 -0.68
C VAL A 19 17.17 -5.08 -1.24
N PHE A 20 17.08 -4.95 -2.57
CA PHE A 20 16.96 -3.65 -3.21
C PHE A 20 15.58 -3.03 -2.95
N VAL A 21 15.53 -1.71 -2.88
CA VAL A 21 14.28 -0.98 -2.60
C VAL A 21 13.26 -1.18 -3.73
N GLU A 22 13.73 -1.36 -4.96
CA GLU A 22 12.93 -1.66 -6.14
C GLU A 22 12.27 -3.04 -6.02
N ASP A 23 13.00 -4.06 -5.54
CA ASP A 23 12.46 -5.40 -5.33
C ASP A 23 11.41 -5.41 -4.21
N MET A 24 11.68 -4.69 -3.11
CA MET A 24 10.71 -4.51 -2.04
C MET A 24 9.46 -3.80 -2.56
N THR A 25 9.63 -2.73 -3.35
CA THR A 25 8.53 -1.98 -3.95
C THR A 25 7.70 -2.87 -4.86
N TYR A 26 8.33 -3.62 -5.77
CA TYR A 26 7.65 -4.55 -6.67
C TYR A 26 6.86 -5.61 -5.89
N HIS A 27 7.46 -6.19 -4.86
CA HIS A 27 6.81 -7.18 -4.00
C HIS A 27 5.55 -6.62 -3.32
N VAL A 28 5.64 -5.40 -2.78
CA VAL A 28 4.50 -4.70 -2.16
C VAL A 28 3.41 -4.44 -3.18
N LEU A 29 3.73 -3.80 -4.32
CA LEU A 29 2.73 -3.41 -5.32
C LEU A 29 1.99 -4.60 -5.93
N ARG A 30 2.69 -5.73 -6.13
CA ARG A 30 2.07 -6.96 -6.65
C ARG A 30 1.01 -7.54 -5.69
N GLY A 31 1.13 -7.27 -4.40
CA GLY A 31 0.19 -7.74 -3.37
C GLY A 31 -1.05 -6.86 -3.20
N LEU A 32 -1.14 -5.72 -3.88
CA LEU A 32 -2.24 -4.77 -3.73
C LEU A 32 -3.38 -5.06 -4.69
N ASP A 33 -4.61 -4.79 -4.25
CA ASP A 33 -5.82 -4.89 -5.09
C ASP A 33 -6.13 -3.57 -5.83
N ASN A 34 -7.25 -3.56 -6.57
CA ASN A 34 -7.70 -2.41 -7.36
C ASN A 34 -7.98 -1.14 -6.54
N GLY A 35 -8.25 -1.26 -5.23
CA GLY A 35 -8.42 -0.14 -4.31
C GLY A 35 -7.16 0.72 -4.17
N TYR A 36 -5.99 0.20 -4.57
CA TYR A 36 -4.70 0.88 -4.52
C TYR A 36 -4.20 1.34 -5.88
N LYS A 37 -5.03 1.28 -6.93
CA LYS A 37 -4.62 1.61 -8.30
C LYS A 37 -3.96 2.99 -8.42
N ALA A 38 -4.44 3.99 -7.68
CA ALA A 38 -3.83 5.32 -7.65
C ALA A 38 -2.38 5.32 -7.14
N VAL A 39 -2.07 4.49 -6.13
CA VAL A 39 -0.71 4.33 -5.61
C VAL A 39 0.15 3.58 -6.63
N ILE A 40 -0.36 2.49 -7.21
CA ILE A 40 0.36 1.70 -8.21
C ILE A 40 0.73 2.56 -9.43
N ASP A 41 -0.24 3.26 -10.00
CA ASP A 41 -0.01 4.14 -11.16
C ASP A 41 0.96 5.27 -10.80
N GLY A 42 0.80 5.88 -9.62
CA GLY A 42 1.66 6.96 -9.15
C GLY A 42 3.11 6.53 -8.88
N VAL A 43 3.35 5.26 -8.52
CA VAL A 43 4.70 4.71 -8.38
C VAL A 43 5.29 4.34 -9.74
N ASN A 44 4.51 3.71 -10.62
CA ASN A 44 4.95 3.30 -11.96
C ASN A 44 5.26 4.48 -12.89
N ALA A 45 4.65 5.65 -12.65
CA ALA A 45 4.90 6.86 -13.43
C ALA A 45 6.18 7.62 -13.01
N ARG A 46 6.92 7.17 -11.99
CA ARG A 46 8.14 7.85 -11.52
C ARG A 46 9.34 7.41 -12.37
N ASP A 47 10.18 8.39 -12.72
CA ASP A 47 11.47 8.13 -13.38
C ASP A 47 12.55 7.57 -12.44
N THR A 48 12.32 7.68 -11.12
CA THR A 48 13.24 7.22 -10.08
C THR A 48 12.57 6.26 -9.11
N ALA A 49 13.39 5.39 -8.50
CA ALA A 49 12.92 4.48 -7.46
C ALA A 49 12.28 5.24 -6.29
N ILE A 50 11.20 4.69 -5.74
CA ILE A 50 10.53 5.25 -4.57
C ILE A 50 11.22 4.78 -3.30
N LEU A 51 11.39 5.68 -2.34
CA LEU A 51 11.92 5.31 -1.04
C LEU A 51 10.88 4.51 -0.26
N PHE A 52 11.35 3.61 0.60
CA PHE A 52 10.49 2.74 1.38
C PHE A 52 9.46 3.52 2.23
N TYR A 53 9.90 4.61 2.87
CA TYR A 53 9.02 5.43 3.72
C TYR A 53 8.02 6.25 2.90
N ASP A 54 8.39 6.73 1.71
CA ASP A 54 7.48 7.44 0.82
C ASP A 54 6.39 6.50 0.29
N LEU A 55 6.74 5.24 -0.03
CA LEU A 55 5.76 4.22 -0.40
C LEU A 55 4.81 3.92 0.76
N LEU A 56 5.35 3.78 1.98
CA LEU A 56 4.55 3.56 3.19
C LEU A 56 3.56 4.71 3.42
N GLU A 57 4.01 5.95 3.32
CA GLU A 57 3.15 7.13 3.47
C GLU A 57 1.99 7.11 2.46
N LYS A 58 2.28 6.88 1.18
CA LYS A 58 1.26 6.79 0.13
C LYS A 58 0.23 5.70 0.40
N LEU A 59 0.67 4.54 0.89
CA LEU A 59 -0.24 3.44 1.25
C LEU A 59 -1.15 3.81 2.42
N LEU A 60 -0.61 4.46 3.46
CA LEU A 60 -1.40 4.93 4.61
C LEU A 60 -2.46 5.96 4.21
N ILE A 61 -2.12 6.89 3.33
CA ILE A 61 -3.07 7.88 2.80
C ILE A 61 -4.19 7.17 2.00
N GLN A 62 -3.84 6.17 1.19
CA GLN A 62 -4.82 5.41 0.43
C GLN A 62 -5.75 4.60 1.33
N GLU A 63 -5.23 3.94 2.36
CA GLU A 63 -6.00 3.22 3.37
C GLU A 63 -7.04 4.12 4.05
N LEU A 64 -6.62 5.32 4.50
CA LEU A 64 -7.53 6.31 5.09
C LEU A 64 -8.65 6.70 4.10
N SER A 65 -8.31 6.84 2.82
CA SER A 65 -9.26 7.17 1.76
C SER A 65 -10.27 6.04 1.52
N LEU A 66 -9.81 4.78 1.51
CA LEU A 66 -10.67 3.59 1.38
C LEU A 66 -11.62 3.44 2.56
N VAL A 67 -11.14 3.61 3.79
CA VAL A 67 -11.96 3.57 5.02
C VAL A 67 -13.02 4.68 4.98
N ALA A 68 -12.65 5.90 4.57
CA ALA A 68 -13.59 7.01 4.46
C ALA A 68 -14.66 6.75 3.38
N ALA A 69 -14.29 6.10 2.27
CA ALA A 69 -15.23 5.74 1.20
C ALA A 69 -16.21 4.63 1.65
N GLN A 70 -15.73 3.61 2.36
CA GLN A 70 -16.58 2.55 2.92
C GLN A 70 -17.62 3.11 3.91
N ARG A 71 -17.24 4.07 4.75
CA ARG A 71 -18.14 4.70 5.72
C ARG A 71 -19.25 5.54 5.06
N LYS A 72 -19.07 5.97 3.81
CA LYS A 72 -20.06 6.74 3.05
C LYS A 72 -21.12 5.89 2.36
N VAL A 73 -20.99 4.55 2.34
CA VAL A 73 -22.03 3.69 1.79
C VAL A 73 -23.25 3.77 2.73
N PRO A 74 -24.38 4.38 2.30
CA PRO A 74 -25.55 4.48 3.14
C PRO A 74 -26.06 3.08 3.44
N ALA A 75 -26.45 2.80 4.68
CA ALA A 75 -27.18 1.58 5.00
C ALA A 75 -28.39 1.46 4.05
N PRO A 76 -28.71 0.26 3.53
CA PRO A 76 -29.89 0.10 2.70
C PRO A 76 -31.08 0.60 3.53
N MET A 77 -31.78 1.61 3.00
CA MET A 77 -33.06 2.05 3.56
C MET A 77 -33.99 0.84 3.54
N THR A 78 -34.13 0.16 4.67
CA THR A 78 -35.31 -0.67 4.92
C THR A 78 -36.48 0.30 4.98
N ALA A 79 -37.14 0.50 3.84
CA ALA A 79 -38.48 1.05 3.80
C ALA A 79 -39.37 0.07 4.58
N LEU A 80 -39.69 0.42 5.82
CA LEU A 80 -40.72 -0.27 6.59
C LEU A 80 -42.07 0.16 5.99
N ASN A 81 -42.52 -0.62 5.00
CA ASN A 81 -43.85 -0.49 4.43
C ASN A 81 -44.83 -1.35 5.24
N ALA A 82 -45.98 -0.73 5.54
CA ALA A 82 -47.24 -1.23 6.12
C ALA A 82 -47.34 -1.32 7.65
#